data_AF-A0A2J6SI59-F1
#
_entry.id   AF-A0A2J6SI59-F1
#
_cell.length_a   1.000
_cell.length_b   1.000
_cell.length_c   1.000
_cell.angle_alpha   90.00
_cell.angle_beta   90.00
_cell.angle_gamma   90.00
#
_symmetry.space_group_name_H-M   'P 1'
#
loop_
_entity.id
_entity.type
_entity.pdbx_description
1 polymer ?
#
loop_
_entity_poly.entity_id
_entity_poly.type
_entity_poly.pdbx_seq_one_letter_code
_entity_poly.pdbx_strand_id
1 'polypeptide(L)'
;MLEANPTLIQPGPPGPTSRAPLVLIHDGSGLISSYFWLGSLSRKVFGIFNPRFEGGGKWDDGVPEIAREYALMIKSVIPKGRILLGGWSFGGLLSLEIARCLLEDSNVSVIGLIMIDSPYPRSSISEFENFSDEFFAPEGSNPALQLKLQQCIQTARQMIRDWDPPSWHVGSSIFQESKEASENISPLNASLVAMPLSVPPSPPPAILLKAAEYVPNQDGTTNGIDVYRKEKRLGWENYEHNFIRVALDIKGNHYSVFAQEKAQQLTTKMNMACAMLDPRC
;
A
#
# COMPACT_ATOMS: atom_id res chain seq x y z
N MET A 1 -1.14 23.07 -6.67
CA MET A 1 -2.48 22.44 -6.75
C MET A 1 -2.28 21.05 -7.33
N LEU A 2 -2.73 20.00 -6.65
CA LEU A 2 -2.79 18.65 -7.25
C LEU A 2 -4.04 18.62 -8.14
N GLU A 3 -3.85 18.45 -9.44
CA GLU A 3 -4.88 18.77 -10.46
C GLU A 3 -5.98 17.70 -10.61
N ALA A 4 -5.77 16.46 -10.14
CA ALA A 4 -6.77 15.39 -10.08
C ALA A 4 -6.36 14.27 -9.11
N ASN A 5 -7.32 13.53 -8.54
CA ASN A 5 -7.06 12.33 -7.73
C ASN A 5 -7.93 11.15 -8.24
N PRO A 6 -7.35 10.05 -8.76
CA PRO A 6 -5.92 9.75 -8.89
C PRO A 6 -5.17 10.68 -9.86
N THR A 7 -3.94 11.06 -9.52
CA THR A 7 -3.04 11.88 -10.35
C THR A 7 -2.28 10.99 -11.35
N LEU A 8 -2.21 11.38 -12.62
CA LEU A 8 -1.31 10.72 -13.58
C LEU A 8 0.13 11.21 -13.36
N ILE A 9 1.00 10.35 -12.80
CA ILE A 9 2.42 10.67 -12.52
C ILE A 9 3.27 10.46 -13.78
N GLN A 10 3.08 9.33 -14.47
CA GLN A 10 3.82 9.03 -15.70
C GLN A 10 2.86 8.52 -16.79
N PRO A 11 2.92 9.07 -18.01
CA PRO A 11 2.24 8.44 -19.14
C PRO A 11 2.88 7.09 -19.45
N GLY A 12 2.10 6.18 -20.04
CA GLY A 12 2.67 4.96 -20.61
C GLY A 12 3.53 5.24 -21.85
N PRO A 13 4.31 4.26 -22.31
CA PRO A 13 5.03 4.38 -23.58
C PRO A 13 4.04 4.66 -24.74
N PRO A 14 4.47 5.37 -25.79
CA PRO A 14 3.63 5.63 -26.94
C PRO A 14 3.21 4.34 -27.64
N GLY A 15 1.96 4.30 -28.14
CA GLY A 15 1.38 3.14 -28.81
C GLY A 15 0.66 2.16 -27.87
N PRO A 16 0.08 1.08 -28.42
CA PRO A 16 -0.59 0.06 -27.63
C PRO A 16 0.42 -0.65 -26.71
N THR A 17 0.18 -0.63 -25.40
CA THR A 17 0.96 -1.40 -24.43
C THR A 17 0.06 -2.37 -23.69
N SER A 18 0.55 -3.60 -23.49
CA SER A 18 -0.14 -4.63 -22.70
C SER A 18 0.28 -4.64 -21.23
N ARG A 19 1.23 -3.76 -20.86
CA ARG A 19 1.76 -3.62 -19.50
C ARG A 19 0.68 -3.05 -18.57
N ALA A 20 0.50 -3.72 -17.44
CA ALA A 20 -0.43 -3.27 -16.41
C ALA A 20 -0.01 -1.88 -15.88
N PRO A 21 -0.94 -0.92 -15.78
CA PRO A 21 -0.68 0.34 -15.07
C PRO A 21 -0.32 0.06 -13.61
N LEU A 22 0.52 0.93 -13.05
CA LEU A 22 0.87 0.92 -11.64
C LEU A 22 0.13 2.05 -10.92
N VAL A 23 -0.54 1.74 -9.82
CA VAL A 23 -1.14 2.74 -8.93
C VAL A 23 -0.33 2.79 -7.63
N LEU A 24 0.24 3.96 -7.34
CA LEU A 24 1.05 4.23 -6.15
C LEU A 24 0.23 4.99 -5.10
N ILE A 25 0.12 4.41 -3.91
CA ILE A 25 -0.65 4.98 -2.81
C ILE A 25 0.26 5.80 -1.89
N HIS A 26 -0.20 6.97 -1.44
CA HIS A 26 0.56 7.83 -0.53
C HIS A 26 1.08 7.10 0.71
N ASP A 27 2.19 7.60 1.27
CA ASP A 27 2.73 7.16 2.56
C ASP A 27 2.02 7.85 3.74
N GLY A 28 2.55 7.72 4.96
CA GLY A 28 1.97 8.33 6.16
C GLY A 28 1.79 9.85 6.08
N SER A 29 2.56 10.53 5.22
CA SER A 29 2.40 11.97 5.00
C SER A 29 1.10 12.37 4.30
N GLY A 30 0.42 11.44 3.63
CA GLY A 30 -0.77 11.73 2.82
C GLY A 30 -0.46 12.26 1.41
N LEU A 31 0.81 12.42 1.03
CA LEU A 31 1.22 12.97 -0.26
C LEU A 31 1.86 11.93 -1.17
N ILE A 32 1.95 12.26 -2.46
CA ILE A 32 2.58 11.42 -3.49
C ILE A 32 3.84 12.07 -4.10
N SER A 33 4.34 13.15 -3.48
CA SER A 33 5.47 13.94 -3.99
C SER A 33 6.74 13.09 -4.21
N SER A 34 7.00 12.13 -3.32
CA SER A 34 8.12 11.20 -3.42
C SER A 34 8.15 10.42 -4.74
N TYR A 35 6.98 10.08 -5.30
CA TYR A 35 6.89 9.29 -6.51
C TYR A 35 7.25 10.06 -7.79
N PHE A 36 7.25 11.40 -7.76
CA PHE A 36 7.69 12.23 -8.89
C PHE A 36 9.21 12.22 -9.08
N TRP A 37 9.98 11.79 -8.08
CA TRP A 37 11.43 11.61 -8.21
C TRP A 37 11.82 10.33 -8.96
N LEU A 38 10.88 9.41 -9.18
CA LEU A 38 11.14 8.20 -9.95
C LEU A 38 11.38 8.53 -11.42
N GLY A 39 12.44 7.96 -12.00
CA GLY A 39 12.60 7.89 -13.44
C GLY A 39 11.52 7.02 -14.11
N SER A 40 11.62 6.86 -15.43
CA SER A 40 10.61 6.15 -16.21
C SER A 40 10.39 4.70 -15.74
N LEU A 41 9.15 4.35 -15.42
CA LEU A 41 8.71 2.98 -15.12
C LEU A 41 8.16 2.25 -16.36
N SER A 42 8.26 2.88 -17.54
CA SER A 42 7.86 2.34 -18.83
C SER A 42 6.44 1.73 -18.85
N ARG A 43 5.53 2.33 -18.09
CA ARG A 43 4.10 2.01 -17.98
C ARG A 43 3.35 3.24 -17.50
N LYS A 44 2.03 3.22 -17.61
CA LYS A 44 1.19 4.27 -17.01
C LYS A 44 1.27 4.18 -15.49
N VAL A 45 1.54 5.30 -14.82
CA VAL A 45 1.66 5.38 -13.35
C VAL A 45 0.67 6.40 -12.82
N PHE A 46 -0.22 5.97 -11.94
CA PHE A 46 -1.11 6.84 -11.17
C PHE A 46 -0.63 6.96 -9.73
N GLY A 47 -0.90 8.09 -9.09
CA GLY A 47 -0.71 8.33 -7.67
C GLY A 47 -2.03 8.67 -6.99
N ILE A 48 -2.29 8.10 -5.82
CA ILE A 48 -3.44 8.48 -4.98
C ILE A 48 -2.90 9.18 -3.74
N PHE A 49 -3.19 10.48 -3.60
CA PHE A 49 -2.93 11.25 -2.39
C PHE A 49 -4.14 11.19 -1.46
N ASN A 50 -3.93 11.52 -0.18
CA ASN A 50 -5.01 11.55 0.80
C ASN A 50 -6.04 12.65 0.43
N PRO A 51 -7.29 12.29 0.04
CA PRO A 51 -8.30 13.29 -0.33
C PRO A 51 -8.69 14.20 0.85
N ARG A 52 -8.46 13.74 2.08
CA ARG A 52 -8.69 14.48 3.33
C ARG A 52 -7.47 15.31 3.78
N PHE A 53 -6.40 15.42 2.96
CA PHE A 53 -5.19 16.17 3.32
C PHE A 53 -5.46 17.66 3.57
N GLU A 54 -6.25 18.32 2.71
CA GLU A 54 -6.54 19.75 2.85
C GLU A 54 -7.66 20.04 3.85
N GLY A 55 -8.76 19.28 3.75
CA GLY A 55 -9.97 19.49 4.56
C GLY A 55 -9.93 18.86 5.95
N GLY A 56 -8.96 17.99 6.21
CA GLY A 56 -8.95 17.14 7.40
C GLY A 56 -10.11 16.13 7.38
N GLY A 57 -10.38 15.54 8.54
CA GLY A 57 -11.39 14.50 8.72
C GLY A 57 -10.75 13.21 9.22
N LYS A 58 -11.51 12.45 10.01
CA LYS A 58 -11.10 11.14 10.52
C LYS A 58 -11.52 10.06 9.54
N TRP A 59 -10.80 8.95 9.52
CA TRP A 59 -11.25 7.69 8.93
C TRP A 59 -11.81 6.87 10.08
N ASP A 60 -13.14 6.76 10.16
CA ASP A 60 -13.85 6.11 11.26
C ASP A 60 -13.57 4.60 11.28
N ASP A 61 -13.44 3.99 10.10
CA ASP A 61 -13.08 2.57 9.92
C ASP A 61 -11.66 2.42 9.34
N GLY A 62 -10.77 3.37 9.67
CA GLY A 62 -9.33 3.31 9.45
C GLY A 62 -8.90 2.86 8.04
N VAL A 63 -7.97 1.89 8.00
CA VAL A 63 -7.41 1.34 6.75
C VAL A 63 -8.47 0.73 5.83
N PRO A 64 -9.43 -0.10 6.30
CA PRO A 64 -10.52 -0.61 5.47
C PRO A 64 -11.39 0.48 4.81
N GLU A 65 -11.69 1.59 5.51
CA GLU A 65 -12.41 2.73 4.91
C GLU A 65 -11.62 3.34 3.75
N ILE A 66 -10.34 3.65 3.99
CA ILE A 66 -9.45 4.22 2.98
C ILE A 66 -9.38 3.30 1.75
N ALA A 67 -9.21 2.00 1.97
CA ALA A 67 -9.07 1.03 0.90
C ALA A 67 -10.32 0.94 0.02
N ARG A 68 -11.52 0.97 0.60
CA ARG A 68 -12.78 1.01 -0.15
C ARG A 68 -12.89 2.30 -0.97
N GLU A 69 -12.57 3.45 -0.38
CA GLU A 69 -12.59 4.72 -1.10
C GLU A 69 -11.59 4.72 -2.27
N TYR A 70 -10.37 4.21 -2.05
CA TYR A 70 -9.32 4.18 -3.08
C TYR A 70 -9.61 3.15 -4.17
N ALA A 71 -10.26 2.02 -3.85
CA ALA A 71 -10.74 1.08 -4.85
C ALA A 71 -11.73 1.73 -5.84
N LEU A 72 -12.63 2.60 -5.34
CA LEU A 72 -13.53 3.38 -6.20
C LEU A 72 -12.77 4.39 -7.07
N MET A 73 -11.77 5.07 -6.50
CA MET A 73 -10.91 5.99 -7.25
C MET A 73 -10.11 5.28 -8.35
N ILE A 74 -9.59 4.09 -8.08
CA ILE A 74 -8.88 3.27 -9.09
C ILE A 74 -9.83 2.93 -10.25
N LYS A 75 -11.06 2.51 -9.94
CA LYS A 75 -12.05 2.12 -10.95
C LYS A 75 -12.52 3.29 -11.82
N SER A 76 -12.45 4.53 -11.33
CA SER A 76 -12.82 5.72 -12.13
C SER A 76 -11.83 6.01 -13.26
N VAL A 77 -10.54 5.67 -13.08
CA VAL A 77 -9.47 5.89 -14.08
C VAL A 77 -9.08 4.61 -14.83
N ILE A 78 -9.34 3.44 -14.24
CA ILE A 78 -9.10 2.12 -14.82
C ILE A 78 -10.39 1.29 -14.68
N PRO A 79 -11.35 1.45 -15.60
CA PRO A 79 -12.66 0.79 -15.48
C PRO A 79 -12.60 -0.72 -15.73
N LYS A 80 -11.55 -1.21 -16.41
CA LYS A 80 -11.33 -2.64 -16.68
C LYS A 80 -9.86 -2.93 -16.95
N GLY A 81 -9.37 -4.06 -16.46
CA GLY A 81 -8.05 -4.59 -16.80
C GLY A 81 -7.26 -5.08 -15.59
N ARG A 82 -6.01 -5.45 -15.85
CA ARG A 82 -5.06 -5.87 -14.82
C ARG A 82 -4.29 -4.66 -14.32
N ILE A 83 -4.02 -4.58 -13.02
CA ILE A 83 -3.27 -3.49 -12.41
C ILE A 83 -2.18 -4.03 -11.48
N LEU A 84 -1.12 -3.24 -11.32
CA LEU A 84 -0.19 -3.36 -10.20
C LEU A 84 -0.56 -2.30 -9.15
N LEU A 85 -0.50 -2.67 -7.88
CA LEU A 85 -0.60 -1.72 -6.77
C LEU A 85 0.75 -1.60 -6.09
N GLY A 86 1.01 -0.47 -5.46
CA GLY A 86 2.18 -0.33 -4.62
C GLY A 86 2.16 0.94 -3.80
N GLY A 87 3.13 1.06 -2.91
CA GLY A 87 3.30 2.25 -2.11
C GLY A 87 4.43 2.11 -1.13
N TRP A 88 4.91 3.26 -0.66
CA TRP A 88 5.93 3.36 0.36
C TRP A 88 5.31 3.39 1.75
N SER A 89 5.94 2.67 2.70
CA SER A 89 5.56 2.68 4.11
C SER A 89 4.08 2.30 4.25
N PHE A 90 3.26 3.18 4.83
CA PHE A 90 1.81 3.05 4.94
C PHE A 90 1.12 2.72 3.60
N GLY A 91 1.59 3.29 2.48
CA GLY A 91 1.01 3.05 1.16
C GLY A 91 1.11 1.59 0.70
N GLY A 92 2.12 0.84 1.16
CA GLY A 92 2.22 -0.60 0.91
C GLY A 92 1.19 -1.41 1.69
N LEU A 93 0.85 -0.98 2.91
CA LEU A 93 -0.21 -1.58 3.73
C LEU A 93 -1.59 -1.32 3.12
N LEU A 94 -1.84 -0.06 2.74
CA LEU A 94 -3.05 0.32 2.00
C LEU A 94 -3.19 -0.46 0.69
N SER A 95 -2.09 -0.69 -0.03
CA SER A 95 -2.12 -1.49 -1.27
C SER A 95 -2.57 -2.93 -1.05
N LEU A 96 -2.21 -3.55 0.09
CA LEU A 96 -2.67 -4.89 0.46
C LEU A 96 -4.18 -4.89 0.74
N GLU A 97 -4.66 -3.90 1.49
CA GLU A 97 -6.09 -3.77 1.81
C GLU A 97 -6.93 -3.46 0.55
N ILE A 98 -6.46 -2.57 -0.33
CA ILE A 98 -7.13 -2.27 -1.60
C ILE A 98 -7.21 -3.53 -2.48
N ALA A 99 -6.14 -4.32 -2.51
CA ALA A 99 -6.16 -5.60 -3.23
C ALA A 99 -7.21 -6.56 -2.66
N ARG A 100 -7.41 -6.54 -1.34
CA ARG A 100 -8.47 -7.32 -0.69
C ARG A 100 -9.86 -6.80 -1.08
N CYS A 101 -10.08 -5.49 -1.15
CA CYS A 101 -11.35 -4.91 -1.62
C CYS A 101 -11.66 -5.26 -3.08
N LEU A 102 -10.63 -5.38 -3.93
CA LEU A 102 -10.76 -5.68 -5.36
C LEU A 102 -10.76 -7.18 -5.69
N LEU A 103 -10.67 -8.07 -4.69
CA LEU A 103 -10.52 -9.51 -4.90
C LEU A 103 -11.65 -10.14 -5.73
N GLU A 104 -12.90 -9.70 -5.49
CA GLU A 104 -14.10 -10.22 -6.16
C GLU A 104 -14.59 -9.28 -7.29
N ASP A 105 -13.83 -8.24 -7.63
CA ASP A 105 -14.21 -7.33 -8.72
C ASP A 105 -14.04 -8.02 -10.09
N SER A 106 -15.09 -7.99 -10.90
CA SER A 106 -15.13 -8.67 -12.20
C SER A 106 -14.43 -7.89 -13.33
N ASN A 107 -14.11 -6.62 -13.11
CA ASN A 107 -13.53 -5.74 -14.13
C ASN A 107 -12.05 -5.45 -13.88
N VAL A 108 -11.65 -5.27 -12.62
CA VAL A 108 -10.28 -4.92 -12.23
C VAL A 108 -9.62 -6.07 -11.48
N SER A 109 -8.46 -6.51 -11.97
CA SER A 109 -7.68 -7.59 -11.33
C SER A 109 -6.33 -7.08 -10.87
N VAL A 110 -6.02 -7.23 -9.59
CA VAL A 110 -4.70 -6.90 -9.04
C VAL A 110 -3.76 -8.07 -9.26
N ILE A 111 -2.75 -7.89 -10.12
CA ILE A 111 -1.83 -8.98 -10.49
C ILE A 111 -0.54 -9.00 -9.66
N GLY A 112 -0.29 -7.96 -8.87
CA GLY A 112 0.86 -7.92 -7.97
C GLY A 112 0.97 -6.64 -7.16
N LEU A 113 1.75 -6.72 -6.07
CA LEU A 113 2.00 -5.61 -5.15
C LEU A 113 3.49 -5.24 -5.13
N ILE A 114 3.80 -3.94 -5.11
CA ILE A 114 5.15 -3.43 -4.86
C ILE A 114 5.15 -2.67 -3.54
N MET A 115 5.72 -3.28 -2.51
CA MET A 115 5.80 -2.69 -1.18
C MET A 115 7.17 -2.05 -1.03
N ILE A 116 7.22 -0.72 -0.86
CA ILE A 116 8.48 0.00 -0.68
C ILE A 116 8.65 0.24 0.81
N ASP A 117 9.60 -0.45 1.42
CA ASP A 117 9.95 -0.32 2.83
C ASP A 117 8.76 -0.28 3.80
N SER A 118 7.82 -1.21 3.61
CA SER A 118 6.58 -1.33 4.38
C SER A 118 6.69 -2.48 5.39
N PRO A 119 7.10 -2.22 6.65
CA PRO A 119 7.21 -3.27 7.66
C PRO A 119 5.84 -3.81 8.09
N TYR A 120 5.83 -5.03 8.62
CA TYR A 120 4.64 -5.65 9.22
C TYR A 120 4.14 -4.81 10.41
N PRO A 121 2.82 -4.53 10.51
CA PRO A 121 2.30 -3.53 11.45
C PRO A 121 2.38 -3.95 12.92
N ARG A 122 2.40 -5.26 13.22
CA ARG A 122 2.46 -5.74 14.61
C ARG A 122 3.92 -5.90 15.03
N SER A 123 4.48 -4.93 15.73
CA SER A 123 5.44 -5.30 16.79
C SER A 123 4.61 -5.60 18.03
N SER A 124 4.79 -6.79 18.60
CA SER A 124 4.22 -7.19 19.89
C SER A 124 4.92 -6.48 21.06
N ILE A 125 5.56 -5.34 20.80
CA ILE A 125 6.41 -4.68 21.76
C ILE A 125 5.73 -3.35 22.12
N SER A 126 5.48 -3.19 23.42
CA SER A 126 5.16 -1.92 24.09
C SER A 126 6.17 -0.79 23.82
N GLU A 127 7.18 -1.02 22.97
CA GLU A 127 8.25 -0.12 22.61
C GLU A 127 7.86 0.92 21.55
N PHE A 128 6.73 0.78 20.84
CA PHE A 128 6.21 1.88 20.00
C PHE A 128 5.78 3.11 20.81
N GLU A 129 5.68 3.01 22.14
CA GLU A 129 5.21 4.11 23.00
C GLU A 129 6.31 5.15 23.31
N ASN A 130 7.59 4.82 23.13
CA ASN A 130 8.70 5.63 23.67
C ASN A 130 9.63 6.27 22.64
N PHE A 131 9.39 6.13 21.33
CA PHE A 131 10.29 6.71 20.34
C PHE A 131 9.79 8.06 19.80
N SER A 132 10.57 9.10 20.08
CA SER A 132 10.49 10.37 19.38
C SER A 132 10.98 10.19 17.94
N ASP A 133 10.13 9.65 17.08
CA ASP A 133 10.34 9.74 15.65
C ASP A 133 10.11 11.20 15.23
N GLU A 134 11.14 12.02 15.41
CA GLU A 134 11.18 13.37 14.89
C GLU A 134 11.05 13.31 13.37
N PHE A 135 9.85 13.60 12.88
CA PHE A 135 9.65 13.93 11.48
C PHE A 135 10.34 15.27 11.21
N PHE A 136 11.50 15.23 10.58
CA PHE A 136 12.17 16.43 10.11
C PHE A 136 11.48 16.93 8.85
N ALA A 137 10.54 17.87 9.01
CA ALA A 137 10.10 18.66 7.88
C ALA A 137 11.31 19.42 7.30
N PRO A 138 11.43 19.55 5.97
CA PRO A 138 12.52 20.30 5.36
C PRO A 138 12.60 21.72 5.92
N GLU A 139 13.81 22.20 6.22
CA GLU A 139 14.03 23.58 6.66
C GLU A 139 13.39 24.59 5.69
N GLY A 140 12.69 25.60 6.20
CA GLY A 140 11.98 26.60 5.39
C GLY A 140 10.60 26.19 4.87
N SER A 141 10.09 25.01 5.25
CA SER A 141 8.71 24.62 4.92
C SER A 141 7.69 25.52 5.61
N ASN A 142 6.55 25.77 4.94
CA ASN A 142 5.42 26.50 5.52
C ASN A 142 4.94 25.81 6.81
N PRO A 143 4.91 26.49 7.98
CA PRO A 143 4.50 25.88 9.25
C PRO A 143 3.12 25.22 9.21
N ALA A 144 2.17 25.77 8.45
CA ALA A 144 0.85 25.17 8.28
C ALA A 144 0.91 23.85 7.52
N LEU A 145 1.81 23.74 6.52
CA LEU A 145 2.05 22.49 5.81
C LEU A 145 2.73 21.46 6.72
N GLN A 146 3.72 21.89 7.52
CA GLN A 146 4.38 21.01 8.49
C GLN A 146 3.38 20.40 9.48
N LEU A 147 2.47 21.22 10.01
CA LEU A 147 1.42 20.77 10.92
C LEU A 147 0.50 19.73 10.27
N LYS A 148 0.07 19.96 9.02
CA LYS A 148 -0.77 19.00 8.28
C LYS A 148 -0.06 17.67 8.04
N LEU A 149 1.22 17.70 7.66
CA LEU A 149 2.04 16.51 7.47
C LEU A 149 2.16 15.73 8.79
N GLN A 150 2.46 16.42 9.89
CA GLN A 150 2.56 15.81 11.20
C GLN A 150 1.24 15.15 11.64
N GLN A 151 0.10 15.82 11.43
CA GLN A 151 -1.22 15.27 11.73
C GLN A 151 -1.54 14.03 10.88
N CYS A 152 -1.22 14.05 9.59
CA CYS A 152 -1.39 12.88 8.70
C CYS A 152 -0.55 11.70 9.17
N ILE A 153 0.74 11.94 9.50
CA ILE A 153 1.65 10.89 9.97
C ILE A 153 1.18 10.30 11.29
N GLN A 154 0.75 11.13 12.24
CA GLN A 154 0.19 10.66 13.51
C GLN A 154 -1.07 9.82 13.31
N THR A 155 -1.97 10.27 12.43
CA THR A 155 -3.19 9.54 12.09
C THR A 155 -2.87 8.20 11.41
N ALA A 156 -1.93 8.18 10.46
CA ALA A 156 -1.48 6.95 9.82
C ALA A 156 -0.87 5.98 10.83
N ARG A 157 -0.03 6.44 11.75
CA ARG A 157 0.53 5.60 12.83
C ARG A 157 -0.55 5.00 13.71
N GLN A 158 -1.57 5.77 14.09
CA GLN A 158 -2.70 5.25 14.85
C GLN A 158 -3.43 4.17 14.07
N MET A 159 -3.78 4.44 12.81
CA MET A 159 -4.47 3.45 11.96
C MET A 159 -3.64 2.18 11.74
N ILE A 160 -2.32 2.29 11.61
CA ILE A 160 -1.43 1.12 11.48
C ILE A 160 -1.45 0.28 12.76
N ARG A 161 -1.43 0.90 13.94
CA ARG A 161 -1.49 0.19 15.23
C ARG A 161 -2.80 -0.55 15.40
N ASP A 162 -3.90 0.06 14.99
CA ASP A 162 -5.25 -0.48 15.18
C ASP A 162 -5.67 -1.44 14.05
N TRP A 163 -4.86 -1.56 12.98
CA TRP A 163 -5.19 -2.37 11.80
C TRP A 163 -4.63 -3.78 11.88
N ASP A 164 -5.53 -4.75 11.69
CA ASP A 164 -5.18 -6.13 11.42
C ASP A 164 -5.11 -6.37 9.90
N PRO A 165 -3.98 -6.90 9.38
CA PRO A 165 -3.88 -7.28 7.98
C PRO A 165 -5.01 -8.22 7.55
N PRO A 166 -5.55 -8.08 6.33
CA PRO A 166 -6.80 -8.73 5.93
C PRO A 166 -6.65 -10.25 5.87
N SER A 167 -7.73 -10.98 6.14
CA SER A 167 -7.80 -12.40 5.82
C SER A 167 -8.31 -12.62 4.38
N TRP A 168 -7.92 -13.74 3.78
CA TRP A 168 -8.22 -14.04 2.36
C TRP A 168 -9.22 -15.20 2.21
N HIS A 169 -10.20 -15.31 3.10
CA HIS A 169 -11.26 -16.32 2.98
C HIS A 169 -12.42 -15.84 2.10
N VAL A 170 -12.97 -16.72 1.25
CA VAL A 170 -14.17 -16.44 0.44
C VAL A 170 -15.34 -16.11 1.37
N GLY A 171 -16.08 -15.04 1.10
CA GLY A 171 -17.25 -14.65 1.91
C GLY A 171 -16.96 -13.72 3.09
N SER A 172 -15.72 -13.25 3.27
CA SER A 172 -15.37 -12.20 4.25
C SER A 172 -15.60 -10.77 3.71
N SER A 173 -16.40 -10.62 2.65
CA SER A 173 -16.88 -9.31 2.21
C SER A 173 -17.83 -8.77 3.28
N ILE A 174 -17.37 -7.74 3.99
CA ILE A 174 -18.13 -7.05 5.03
C ILE A 174 -19.24 -6.24 4.34
N PHE A 175 -20.36 -6.89 4.05
CA PHE A 175 -21.66 -6.32 4.37
C PHE A 175 -22.03 -6.88 5.74
N GLN A 176 -21.61 -6.19 6.79
CA GLN A 176 -22.14 -6.43 8.12
C GLN A 176 -23.55 -5.86 8.13
N GLU A 177 -24.51 -6.58 7.56
CA GLU A 177 -25.91 -6.34 7.84
C GLU A 177 -26.09 -6.50 9.35
N SER A 178 -26.62 -5.44 9.95
CA SER A 178 -27.07 -5.38 11.33
C SER A 178 -27.75 -6.69 11.74
N LYS A 179 -27.30 -7.27 12.86
CA LYS A 179 -28.02 -8.30 13.60
C LYS A 179 -29.39 -7.74 13.99
N GLU A 180 -30.41 -7.95 13.16
CA GLU A 180 -31.83 -7.93 13.54
C GLU A 180 -32.68 -8.34 12.33
N ALA A 181 -32.75 -9.66 12.08
CA ALA A 181 -33.90 -10.35 11.48
C ALA A 181 -33.59 -11.85 11.39
N SER A 182 -33.60 -12.56 12.52
CA SER A 182 -33.89 -13.99 12.48
C SER A 182 -35.40 -14.13 12.35
N GLU A 183 -35.88 -14.65 11.23
CA GLU A 183 -36.79 -15.81 11.16
C GLU A 183 -37.32 -16.02 9.74
N ASN A 184 -37.29 -17.28 9.33
CA ASN A 184 -38.03 -17.90 8.21
C ASN A 184 -37.52 -17.73 6.76
N ILE A 185 -36.56 -18.58 6.36
CA ILE A 185 -36.56 -19.17 5.00
C ILE A 185 -36.15 -20.66 5.07
N SER A 186 -37.05 -21.54 4.58
CA SER A 186 -36.92 -23.00 4.51
C SER A 186 -35.88 -23.48 3.48
N PRO A 187 -35.30 -24.69 3.63
CA PRO A 187 -34.22 -25.15 2.76
C PRO A 187 -34.78 -25.92 1.56
N LEU A 188 -34.71 -25.37 0.36
CA LEU A 188 -34.89 -26.18 -0.85
C LEU A 188 -34.05 -25.67 -2.04
N ASN A 189 -33.23 -26.59 -2.55
CA ASN A 189 -32.64 -26.69 -3.87
C ASN A 189 -31.72 -25.56 -4.37
N ALA A 190 -30.41 -25.79 -4.25
CA ALA A 190 -29.48 -25.42 -5.32
C ALA A 190 -28.49 -26.57 -5.55
N SER A 191 -28.57 -27.13 -6.75
CA SER A 191 -27.75 -28.20 -7.29
C SER A 191 -26.25 -27.87 -7.19
N LEU A 192 -25.47 -28.82 -6.66
CA LEU A 192 -24.01 -28.76 -6.59
C LEU A 192 -23.44 -28.89 -8.01
N VAL A 193 -23.29 -27.76 -8.70
CA VAL A 193 -22.33 -27.67 -9.80
C VAL A 193 -20.95 -27.62 -9.14
N ALA A 194 -20.21 -28.73 -9.21
CA ALA A 194 -18.84 -28.81 -8.75
C ALA A 194 -18.00 -27.79 -9.54
N MET A 195 -17.78 -26.61 -8.93
CA MET A 195 -16.80 -25.64 -9.38
C MET A 195 -15.41 -26.29 -9.31
N PRO A 196 -14.51 -26.06 -10.28
CA PRO A 196 -13.14 -26.53 -10.17
C PRO A 196 -12.57 -26.03 -8.85
N LEU A 197 -11.91 -26.91 -8.08
CA LEU A 197 -11.25 -26.61 -6.81
C LEU A 197 -10.58 -25.24 -6.88
N SER A 198 -11.27 -24.21 -6.39
CA SER A 198 -10.78 -22.85 -6.46
C SER A 198 -9.58 -22.79 -5.53
N VAL A 199 -8.43 -22.34 -6.06
CA VAL A 199 -7.32 -21.97 -5.19
C VAL A 199 -7.89 -21.03 -4.14
N PRO A 200 -7.74 -21.33 -2.83
CA PRO A 200 -8.28 -20.46 -1.80
C PRO A 200 -7.74 -19.04 -2.04
N PRO A 201 -8.55 -17.99 -1.83
CA PRO A 201 -8.10 -16.65 -2.12
C PRO A 201 -6.82 -16.38 -1.34
N SER A 202 -5.91 -15.69 -1.99
CA SER A 202 -4.61 -15.33 -1.43
C SER A 202 -4.26 -13.93 -1.88
N PRO A 203 -3.43 -13.19 -1.14
CA PRO A 203 -2.93 -11.93 -1.60
C PRO A 203 -2.25 -12.08 -2.98
N PRO A 204 -2.34 -11.06 -3.86
CA PRO A 204 -1.52 -11.02 -5.05
C PRO A 204 -0.03 -11.15 -4.67
N PRO A 205 0.81 -11.75 -5.54
CA PRO A 205 2.23 -11.85 -5.26
C PRO A 205 2.83 -10.45 -5.07
N ALA A 206 3.72 -10.32 -4.08
CA ALA A 206 4.35 -9.05 -3.75
C ALA A 206 5.87 -9.10 -3.94
N ILE A 207 6.44 -7.97 -4.35
CA ILE A 207 7.87 -7.70 -4.30
C ILE A 207 8.09 -6.60 -3.25
N LEU A 208 8.93 -6.88 -2.27
CA LEU A 208 9.34 -5.93 -1.26
C LEU A 208 10.63 -5.22 -1.70
N LEU A 209 10.62 -3.90 -1.74
CA LEU A 209 11.82 -3.08 -1.90
C LEU A 209 12.25 -2.59 -0.51
N LYS A 210 13.24 -3.25 0.09
CA LYS A 210 13.64 -3.05 1.49
C LYS A 210 14.81 -2.06 1.58
N ALA A 211 14.69 -1.02 2.38
CA ALA A 211 15.80 -0.12 2.68
C ALA A 211 16.94 -0.88 3.38
N ALA A 212 18.16 -0.66 2.91
CA ALA A 212 19.34 -1.38 3.38
C ALA A 212 19.88 -0.85 4.71
N GLU A 213 19.61 0.42 5.03
CA GLU A 213 20.18 1.11 6.19
C GLU A 213 19.12 1.36 7.26
N TYR A 214 19.59 1.49 8.51
CA TYR A 214 18.78 1.93 9.64
C TYR A 214 18.60 3.45 9.62
N VAL A 215 17.46 3.92 10.11
CA VAL A 215 17.23 5.30 10.50
C VAL A 215 18.05 5.56 11.77
N PRO A 216 18.94 6.58 11.76
CA PRO A 216 19.69 6.93 12.95
C PRO A 216 18.78 7.59 14.00
N ASN A 217 18.76 7.07 15.23
CA ASN A 217 18.24 7.80 16.39
C ASN A 217 19.38 8.48 17.16
N GLN A 218 19.11 9.67 17.70
CA GLN A 218 20.10 10.48 18.42
C GLN A 218 20.63 9.78 19.70
N ASP A 219 19.79 8.97 20.34
CA ASP A 219 20.11 8.23 21.56
C ASP A 219 20.72 6.83 21.29
N GLY A 220 20.93 6.48 20.01
CA GLY A 220 21.46 5.18 19.59
C GLY A 220 20.47 4.02 19.68
N THR A 221 19.20 4.28 20.02
CA THR A 221 18.15 3.26 20.03
C THR A 221 17.70 2.88 18.62
N THR A 222 16.98 1.77 18.48
CA THR A 222 16.40 1.38 17.18
C THR A 222 15.12 2.15 16.93
N ASN A 223 15.01 2.81 15.78
CA ASN A 223 13.78 3.46 15.36
C ASN A 223 12.63 2.45 15.23
N GLY A 224 11.40 2.85 15.57
CA GLY A 224 10.23 1.96 15.52
C GLY A 224 9.99 1.35 14.13
N ILE A 225 10.35 2.07 13.07
CA ILE A 225 10.23 1.56 11.69
C ILE A 225 11.24 0.46 11.36
N ASP A 226 12.32 0.35 12.12
CA ASP A 226 13.45 -0.56 11.90
C ASP A 226 13.48 -1.76 12.83
N VAL A 227 12.45 -1.95 13.66
CA VAL A 227 12.32 -3.14 14.53
C VAL A 227 12.53 -4.42 13.73
N TYR A 228 12.00 -4.48 12.50
CA TYR A 228 12.14 -5.63 11.60
C TYR A 228 13.24 -5.48 10.53
N ARG A 229 14.17 -4.53 10.69
CA ARG A 229 15.17 -4.24 9.65
C ARG A 229 16.14 -5.41 9.44
N LYS A 230 16.31 -6.32 10.40
CA LYS A 230 17.17 -7.52 10.24
C LYS A 230 16.48 -8.61 9.42
N GLU A 231 15.16 -8.69 9.49
CA GLU A 231 14.32 -9.70 8.87
C GLU A 231 14.24 -9.50 7.36
N LYS A 232 14.30 -10.58 6.60
CA LYS A 232 14.35 -10.53 5.14
C LYS A 232 13.12 -9.82 4.56
N ARG A 233 11.94 -10.02 5.14
CA ARG A 233 10.67 -9.45 4.70
C ARG A 233 10.09 -8.47 5.70
N LEU A 234 10.91 -7.77 6.50
CA LEU A 234 10.45 -6.74 7.43
C LEU A 234 9.30 -7.20 8.34
N GLY A 235 9.37 -8.44 8.85
CA GLY A 235 8.39 -8.98 9.79
C GLY A 235 7.17 -9.64 9.13
N TRP A 236 7.02 -9.56 7.80
CA TRP A 236 5.94 -10.22 7.05
C TRP A 236 6.06 -11.75 7.04
N GLU A 237 7.13 -12.31 7.60
CA GLU A 237 7.21 -13.72 8.00
C GLU A 237 6.08 -14.13 8.95
N ASN A 238 5.53 -13.18 9.72
CA ASN A 238 4.43 -13.40 10.67
C ASN A 238 3.04 -13.34 10.02
N TYR A 239 2.96 -13.08 8.71
CA TYR A 239 1.70 -13.07 7.98
C TYR A 239 1.53 -14.33 7.14
N GLU A 240 0.31 -14.85 7.12
CA GLU A 240 -0.03 -16.05 6.37
C GLU A 240 0.12 -15.83 4.85
N HIS A 241 0.08 -16.89 4.05
CA HIS A 241 0.14 -16.87 2.58
C HIS A 241 1.50 -16.70 1.89
N ASN A 242 2.58 -16.30 2.59
CA ASN A 242 3.93 -16.13 1.98
C ASN A 242 3.90 -15.32 0.66
N PHE A 243 3.08 -14.26 0.63
CA PHE A 243 2.78 -13.52 -0.60
C PHE A 243 3.95 -12.65 -1.10
N ILE A 244 4.81 -12.17 -0.20
CA ILE A 244 6.08 -11.53 -0.58
C ILE A 244 7.04 -12.61 -1.11
N ARG A 245 7.20 -12.62 -2.43
CA ARG A 245 7.99 -13.62 -3.17
C ARG A 245 9.47 -13.29 -3.21
N VAL A 246 9.79 -11.99 -3.33
CA VAL A 246 11.17 -11.50 -3.42
C VAL A 246 11.28 -10.23 -2.58
N ALA A 247 12.39 -10.12 -1.85
CA ALA A 247 12.83 -8.87 -1.21
C ALA A 247 14.08 -8.39 -1.95
N LEU A 248 14.07 -7.14 -2.40
CA LEU A 248 15.18 -6.49 -3.08
C LEU A 248 15.67 -5.32 -2.23
N ASP A 249 16.96 -5.27 -1.95
CA ASP A 249 17.52 -4.15 -1.20
C ASP A 249 17.60 -2.88 -2.08
N ILE A 250 17.22 -1.74 -1.48
CA ILE A 250 17.33 -0.38 -2.01
C ILE A 250 18.24 0.46 -1.10
N LYS A 251 18.96 1.42 -1.67
CA LYS A 251 19.92 2.26 -0.94
C LYS A 251 19.21 3.22 0.03
N GLY A 252 19.88 3.56 1.12
CA GLY A 252 19.35 4.45 2.16
C GLY A 252 18.54 3.74 3.22
N ASN A 253 18.00 4.55 4.13
CA ASN A 253 17.06 4.18 5.19
C ASN A 253 15.63 4.62 4.82
N HIS A 254 14.65 4.28 5.66
CA HIS A 254 13.22 4.53 5.42
C HIS A 254 12.91 5.92 4.85
N TYR A 255 13.52 6.97 5.41
CA TYR A 255 13.25 8.37 5.05
C TYR A 255 14.09 8.90 3.88
N SER A 256 15.10 8.17 3.43
CA SER A 256 16.04 8.65 2.42
C SER A 256 16.04 7.83 1.12
N VAL A 257 15.21 6.80 1.00
CA VAL A 257 15.13 5.96 -0.22
C VAL A 257 14.75 6.75 -1.49
N PHE A 258 14.03 7.87 -1.34
CA PHE A 258 13.64 8.75 -2.45
C PHE A 258 14.59 9.94 -2.66
N ALA A 259 15.71 10.01 -1.94
CA ALA A 259 16.67 11.09 -2.14
C ALA A 259 17.19 11.09 -3.58
N GLN A 260 17.49 12.28 -4.12
CA GLN A 260 17.76 12.48 -5.54
C GLN A 260 18.90 11.58 -6.06
N GLU A 261 19.95 11.39 -5.25
CA GLU A 261 21.10 10.53 -5.57
C GLU A 261 20.78 9.03 -5.57
N LYS A 262 19.64 8.62 -5.00
CA LYS A 262 19.17 7.22 -4.93
C LYS A 262 18.03 6.93 -5.91
N ALA A 263 17.36 7.97 -6.42
CA ALA A 263 16.20 7.86 -7.29
C ALA A 263 16.41 6.89 -8.48
N GLN A 264 17.54 6.99 -9.18
CA GLN A 264 17.84 6.10 -10.32
C GLN A 264 17.94 4.61 -9.91
N GLN A 265 18.53 4.34 -8.74
CA GLN A 265 18.65 2.98 -8.21
C GLN A 265 17.28 2.45 -7.79
N LEU A 266 16.47 3.26 -7.11
CA LEU A 266 15.09 2.92 -6.75
C LEU A 266 14.24 2.65 -8.00
N THR A 267 14.31 3.51 -9.03
CA THR A 267 13.62 3.30 -10.32
C THR A 267 14.01 1.99 -10.98
N THR A 268 15.30 1.62 -10.95
CA THR A 268 15.77 0.34 -11.48
C THR A 268 15.11 -0.83 -10.75
N LYS A 269 15.04 -0.77 -9.42
CA LYS A 269 14.43 -1.81 -8.58
C LYS A 269 12.92 -1.88 -8.75
N MET A 270 12.24 -0.74 -8.90
CA MET A 270 10.83 -0.66 -9.26
C MET A 270 10.54 -1.32 -10.61
N ASN A 271 11.36 -1.06 -11.64
CA ASN A 271 11.21 -1.72 -12.95
C ASN A 271 11.42 -3.25 -12.87
N MET A 272 12.40 -3.71 -12.08
CA MET A 272 12.59 -5.14 -11.82
C MET A 272 11.36 -5.75 -11.14
N ALA A 273 10.82 -5.10 -10.11
CA ALA A 273 9.61 -5.55 -9.42
C ALA A 273 8.41 -5.65 -10.36
N CYS A 274 8.17 -4.61 -11.17
CA CYS A 274 7.14 -4.62 -12.20
C CYS A 274 7.30 -5.78 -13.19
N ALA A 275 8.52 -6.04 -13.67
CA ALA A 275 8.80 -7.13 -14.61
C ALA A 275 8.60 -8.52 -14.00
N MET A 276 8.89 -8.69 -12.70
CA MET A 276 8.65 -9.95 -11.99
C MET A 276 7.17 -10.24 -11.77
N LEU A 277 6.32 -9.20 -11.68
CA LEU A 277 4.90 -9.33 -11.37
C LEU A 277 4.00 -9.33 -12.62
N ASP A 278 4.37 -8.61 -13.67
CA ASP A 278 3.62 -8.56 -14.92
C ASP A 278 4.37 -9.32 -16.03
N PRO A 279 3.93 -10.54 -16.37
CA PRO A 279 4.62 -11.40 -17.36
C PRO A 279 4.55 -10.85 -18.79
N ARG A 280 3.86 -9.72 -19.02
CA ARG A 280 3.77 -9.04 -20.32
C ARG A 280 4.76 -7.88 -20.45
N CYS A 281 5.70 -7.74 -19.52
CA CYS A 281 6.73 -6.69 -19.55
C CYS A 281 7.78 -6.91 -20.61
#